data_AF-A0A927TUS0-F1
#
_entry.id   AF-A0A927TUS0-F1
#
_cell.length_a   1.000
_cell.length_b   1.000
_cell.length_c   1.000
_cell.angle_alpha   90.00
_cell.angle_beta   90.00
_cell.angle_gamma   90.00
#
_symmetry.space_group_name_H-M   'P 1'
#
loop_
_entity.id
_entity.type
_entity.pdbx_description
1 polymer ?
#
loop_
_entity_poly.entity_id
_entity_poly.type
_entity_poly.pdbx_seq_one_letter_code
_entity_poly.pdbx_strand_id
1 'polypeptide(L)'
;MKIEHDVNPIKLSGTEPQEKSVRAEQSAENNSGNKKISFFAGNLNFGQSRVDKERQKAKEAAKELVDRVWKNDASMDADAKARTENVKKLKEENLDHAKMMKDIREEIEALEKVPSEQRTLEEQKKLEELKVGLEGYKESEYLNKKEIHAENAAVRGMRIERLKHHDMIDANLQGEEITEAAEKNVIGICMEEAKEKQENDLQEIKEAAKEEKAKEEYLEEKIAAARERREEAREKSGSKEEEADAIYELDQKLEAIKKEQQNQNLPDMKKSMEQVVSEMKIAAEDLKGLIVDSDV
;
A
#
# COMPACT_ATOMS: atom_id res chain seq x y z
N MET A 1 -70.88 4.42 5.44
CA MET A 1 -70.74 3.17 4.65
C MET A 1 -69.51 3.38 3.76
N LYS A 2 -68.36 2.68 3.90
CA LYS A 2 -68.10 1.27 4.28
C LYS A 2 -68.98 0.33 3.44
N ILE A 3 -68.49 -0.59 2.62
CA ILE A 3 -67.41 -1.61 2.76
C ILE A 3 -66.70 -1.72 1.38
N GLU A 4 -65.36 -1.73 1.19
CA GLU A 4 -64.29 -2.69 1.58
C GLU A 4 -64.19 -3.97 0.69
N HIS A 5 -62.98 -4.56 0.62
CA HIS A 5 -62.51 -5.78 -0.10
C HIS A 5 -62.01 -5.60 -1.56
N ASP A 6 -61.02 -6.35 -2.11
CA ASP A 6 -59.72 -6.92 -1.65
C ASP A 6 -59.15 -7.82 -2.79
N VAL A 7 -57.86 -8.07 -3.08
CA VAL A 7 -56.52 -7.52 -2.72
C VAL A 7 -55.66 -7.50 -4.03
N ASN A 8 -54.39 -7.06 -4.18
CA ASN A 8 -53.11 -7.54 -3.59
C ASN A 8 -51.94 -6.65 -4.10
N PRO A 9 -51.03 -6.12 -3.25
CA PRO A 9 -49.83 -5.43 -3.69
C PRO A 9 -48.56 -6.31 -3.64
N ILE A 10 -47.68 -6.17 -4.64
CA ILE A 10 -46.36 -6.82 -4.69
C ILE A 10 -45.40 -6.13 -3.71
N LYS A 11 -44.72 -6.92 -2.87
CA LYS A 11 -43.71 -6.43 -1.91
C LYS A 11 -42.34 -6.27 -2.59
N LEU A 12 -41.74 -5.09 -2.47
CA LEU A 12 -40.29 -4.92 -2.49
C LEU A 12 -39.90 -3.99 -1.32
N SER A 13 -39.38 -4.58 -0.26
CA SER A 13 -38.88 -3.88 0.93
C SER A 13 -37.36 -3.81 0.88
N GLY A 14 -36.81 -2.59 0.86
CA GLY A 14 -35.39 -2.34 1.02
C GLY A 14 -35.15 -1.40 2.20
N THR A 15 -34.56 -1.94 3.27
CA THR A 15 -33.92 -1.18 4.37
C THR A 15 -32.82 -2.07 4.95
N GLU A 16 -31.63 -1.51 5.11
CA GLU A 16 -30.46 -2.18 5.72
C GLU A 16 -30.65 -2.34 7.25
N PRO A 17 -29.85 -3.18 7.94
CA PRO A 17 -28.54 -2.68 8.43
C PRO A 17 -27.38 -3.71 8.38
N GLN A 18 -26.20 -3.22 8.79
CA GLN A 18 -24.90 -3.90 8.81
C GLN A 18 -24.81 -5.11 9.77
N GLU A 19 -23.95 -6.09 9.48
CA GLU A 19 -22.81 -6.47 10.36
C GLU A 19 -21.84 -7.49 9.70
N LYS A 20 -20.88 -8.02 10.47
CA LYS A 20 -19.52 -8.43 10.06
C LYS A 20 -19.35 -9.89 9.61
N SER A 21 -18.22 -10.11 8.91
CA SER A 21 -17.24 -11.20 9.12
C SER A 21 -17.11 -12.34 8.08
N VAL A 22 -15.86 -12.81 7.99
CA VAL A 22 -15.33 -14.05 7.39
C VAL A 22 -15.54 -14.30 5.88
N ARG A 23 -14.47 -14.07 5.09
CA ARG A 23 -14.13 -14.90 3.92
C ARG A 23 -12.61 -14.94 3.76
N ALA A 24 -11.94 -15.88 4.43
CA ALA A 24 -11.70 -17.25 3.96
C ALA A 24 -10.47 -17.32 3.05
N GLU A 25 -9.37 -17.78 3.65
CA GLU A 25 -8.24 -18.39 2.96
C GLU A 25 -8.76 -19.52 2.05
N GLN A 26 -8.42 -19.49 0.75
CA GLN A 26 -8.33 -20.68 -0.11
C GLN A 26 -7.88 -20.28 -1.52
N SER A 27 -6.59 -20.44 -1.82
CA SER A 27 -6.05 -20.59 -3.18
C SER A 27 -4.71 -21.32 -3.19
N ALA A 28 -4.63 -22.40 -2.40
CA ALA A 28 -3.56 -23.39 -2.51
C ALA A 28 -3.92 -24.45 -3.57
N GLU A 29 -3.90 -24.06 -4.85
CA GLU A 29 -3.97 -25.04 -5.94
C GLU A 29 -2.58 -25.47 -6.37
N ASN A 30 -2.26 -26.73 -6.08
CA ASN A 30 -1.04 -27.39 -6.52
C ASN A 30 -1.08 -27.63 -8.03
N ASN A 31 -0.13 -27.05 -8.77
CA ASN A 31 0.16 -27.47 -10.14
C ASN A 31 1.66 -27.77 -10.30
N SER A 32 1.99 -29.06 -10.38
CA SER A 32 3.35 -29.59 -10.52
C SER A 32 3.90 -29.40 -11.93
N GLY A 33 4.17 -28.15 -12.31
CA GLY A 33 4.86 -27.79 -13.55
C GLY A 33 6.28 -27.31 -13.27
N ASN A 34 7.29 -28.00 -13.79
CA ASN A 34 8.71 -27.72 -13.56
C ASN A 34 9.19 -26.44 -14.29
N LYS A 35 8.66 -25.27 -13.89
CA LYS A 35 9.11 -23.94 -14.29
C LYS A 35 10.12 -23.45 -13.27
N LYS A 36 11.32 -23.06 -13.72
CA LYS A 36 12.25 -22.28 -12.90
C LYS A 36 11.56 -20.98 -12.50
N ILE A 37 11.13 -20.87 -11.24
CA ILE A 37 10.51 -19.65 -10.74
C ILE A 37 11.64 -18.64 -10.53
N SER A 38 11.83 -17.76 -11.52
CA SER A 38 12.65 -16.57 -11.36
C SER A 38 11.91 -15.58 -10.46
N PHE A 39 11.99 -15.80 -9.15
CA PHE A 39 11.50 -14.84 -8.17
C PHE A 39 12.28 -13.53 -8.33
N PHE A 40 11.57 -12.47 -8.75
CA PHE A 40 12.13 -11.12 -8.76
C PHE A 40 12.32 -10.67 -7.31
N ALA A 41 13.56 -10.69 -6.83
CA ALA A 41 13.90 -10.41 -5.43
C ALA A 41 13.48 -9.00 -4.97
N GLY A 42 13.23 -8.07 -5.89
CA GLY A 42 12.72 -6.73 -5.57
C GLY A 42 11.28 -6.69 -5.04
N ASN A 43 10.54 -7.80 -5.03
CA ASN A 43 9.21 -7.90 -4.41
C ASN A 43 9.20 -8.75 -3.12
N LEU A 44 10.36 -8.97 -2.49
CA LEU A 44 10.46 -9.65 -1.21
C LEU A 44 10.45 -8.61 -0.08
N ASN A 45 9.31 -8.48 0.61
CA ASN A 45 9.16 -7.62 1.79
C ASN A 45 9.87 -8.21 3.03
N PHE A 46 11.19 -8.33 2.96
CA PHE A 46 12.05 -8.57 4.13
C PHE A 46 12.11 -7.30 5.00
N GLY A 47 11.03 -7.02 5.74
CA GLY A 47 11.00 -5.98 6.77
C GLY A 47 11.40 -4.59 6.28
N GLN A 48 10.81 -4.11 5.17
CA GLN A 48 11.04 -2.75 4.67
C GLN A 48 10.89 -1.71 5.78
N SER A 49 11.97 -0.96 6.03
CA SER A 49 12.02 0.14 6.99
C SER A 49 11.02 1.24 6.61
N ARG A 50 10.69 2.16 7.54
CA ARG A 50 9.87 3.33 7.18
C ARG A 50 10.59 4.18 6.13
N VAL A 51 11.93 4.20 6.16
CA VAL A 51 12.81 4.81 5.16
C VAL A 51 12.63 4.21 3.76
N ASP A 52 12.60 2.88 3.63
CA ASP A 52 12.42 2.22 2.33
C ASP A 52 11.04 2.51 1.73
N LYS A 53 10.00 2.50 2.57
CA LYS A 53 8.63 2.85 2.18
C LYS A 53 8.53 4.29 1.72
N GLU A 54 9.17 5.23 2.40
CA GLU A 54 9.15 6.64 2.02
C GLU A 54 9.90 6.88 0.69
N ARG A 55 11.07 6.24 0.52
CA ARG A 55 11.81 6.25 -0.74
C ARG A 55 11.02 5.61 -1.90
N GLN A 56 10.22 4.58 -1.64
CA GLN A 56 9.35 3.97 -2.64
C GLN A 56 8.21 4.90 -3.04
N LYS A 57 7.46 5.46 -2.08
CA LYS A 57 6.39 6.45 -2.36
C LYS A 57 6.89 7.63 -3.18
N ALA A 58 8.06 8.18 -2.84
CA ALA A 58 8.65 9.31 -3.56
C ALA A 58 9.01 8.96 -5.01
N LYS A 59 9.57 7.76 -5.23
CA LYS A 59 9.85 7.23 -6.58
C LYS A 59 8.58 6.93 -7.37
N GLU A 60 7.53 6.44 -6.73
CA GLU A 60 6.22 6.21 -7.35
C GLU A 60 5.58 7.54 -7.75
N ALA A 61 5.54 8.54 -6.86
CA ALA A 61 5.02 9.87 -7.16
C ALA A 61 5.79 10.58 -8.28
N ALA A 62 7.13 10.53 -8.27
CA ALA A 62 7.97 11.04 -9.35
C ALA A 62 7.68 10.33 -10.69
N LYS A 63 7.56 9.00 -10.67
CA LYS A 63 7.22 8.21 -11.85
C LYS A 63 5.82 8.55 -12.38
N GLU A 64 4.82 8.68 -11.51
CA GLU A 64 3.45 9.03 -11.91
C GLU A 64 3.38 10.38 -12.63
N LEU A 65 4.20 11.34 -12.22
CA LEU A 65 4.30 12.65 -12.87
C LEU A 65 4.84 12.52 -14.31
N VAL A 66 5.94 11.78 -14.49
CA VAL A 66 6.54 11.50 -15.80
C VAL A 66 5.60 10.67 -16.69
N ASP A 67 4.99 9.61 -16.13
CA ASP A 67 4.00 8.77 -16.83
C ASP A 67 2.78 9.58 -17.28
N ARG A 68 2.37 10.61 -16.52
CA ARG A 68 1.26 11.51 -16.88
C ARG A 68 1.60 12.38 -18.07
N VAL A 69 2.78 13.02 -18.06
CA VAL A 69 3.23 13.85 -19.19
C VAL A 69 3.46 13.00 -20.44
N TRP A 70 4.07 11.83 -20.30
CA TRP A 70 4.27 10.90 -21.42
C TRP A 70 2.94 10.49 -22.07
N LYS A 71 1.90 10.19 -21.27
CA LYS A 71 0.55 9.89 -21.79
C LYS A 71 -0.08 11.09 -22.50
N ASN A 72 0.12 12.31 -22.01
CA ASN A 72 -0.36 13.52 -22.66
C ASN A 72 0.32 13.72 -24.03
N ASP A 73 1.65 13.67 -24.08
CA ASP A 73 2.42 13.83 -25.32
C ASP A 73 2.06 12.75 -26.36
N ALA A 74 1.88 11.50 -25.92
CA ALA A 74 1.41 10.40 -26.77
C ALA A 74 -0.01 10.62 -27.30
N SER A 75 -0.90 11.25 -26.52
CA SER A 75 -2.25 11.62 -26.97
C SER A 75 -2.20 12.75 -28.01
N MET A 76 -1.37 13.77 -27.79
CA MET A 76 -1.17 14.86 -28.76
C MET A 76 -0.59 14.35 -30.09
N ASP A 77 0.34 13.38 -30.03
CA ASP A 77 0.89 12.72 -31.21
C ASP A 77 -0.16 11.86 -31.95
N ALA A 78 -1.09 11.24 -31.24
CA ALA A 78 -2.21 10.51 -31.83
C ALA A 78 -3.18 11.45 -32.54
N ASP A 79 -3.57 12.56 -31.90
CA ASP A 79 -4.42 13.60 -32.50
C ASP A 79 -3.77 14.21 -33.75
N ALA A 80 -2.48 14.55 -33.69
CA ALA A 80 -1.74 15.10 -34.83
C ALA A 80 -1.69 14.12 -36.01
N LYS A 81 -1.58 12.81 -35.76
CA LYS A 81 -1.66 11.76 -36.79
C LYS A 81 -3.07 11.67 -37.39
N ALA A 82 -4.11 11.60 -36.55
CA ALA A 82 -5.50 11.54 -37.00
C ALA A 82 -5.88 12.73 -37.89
N ARG A 83 -5.47 13.96 -37.51
CA ARG A 83 -5.63 15.17 -38.33
C ARG A 83 -4.89 15.10 -39.65
N THR A 84 -3.65 14.60 -39.63
CA THR A 84 -2.84 14.39 -40.85
C THR A 84 -3.45 13.34 -41.79
N GLU A 85 -4.12 12.32 -41.25
CA GLU A 85 -4.86 11.32 -42.02
C GLU A 85 -6.16 11.89 -42.59
N ASN A 86 -6.90 12.72 -41.84
CA ASN A 86 -8.06 13.45 -42.38
C ASN A 86 -7.67 14.32 -43.59
N VAL A 87 -6.57 15.07 -43.47
CA VAL A 87 -5.99 15.87 -44.58
C VAL A 87 -5.63 15.03 -45.80
N LYS A 88 -5.30 13.73 -45.66
CA LYS A 88 -5.09 12.85 -46.82
C LYS A 88 -6.41 12.47 -47.47
N LYS A 89 -7.40 12.04 -46.68
CA LYS A 89 -8.75 11.68 -47.17
C LYS A 89 -9.41 12.83 -47.93
N LEU A 90 -9.44 14.03 -47.36
CA LEU A 90 -9.98 15.24 -48.01
C LEU A 90 -9.27 15.58 -49.34
N LYS A 91 -7.98 15.23 -49.49
CA LYS A 91 -7.24 15.41 -50.76
C LYS A 91 -7.57 14.34 -51.79
N GLU A 92 -7.79 13.10 -51.36
CA GLU A 92 -8.23 12.00 -52.20
C GLU A 92 -9.67 12.25 -52.71
N GLU A 93 -10.58 12.65 -51.82
CA GLU A 93 -11.93 13.11 -52.15
C GLU A 93 -11.92 14.27 -53.15
N ASN A 94 -11.10 15.31 -52.92
CA ASN A 94 -10.98 16.42 -53.87
C ASN A 94 -10.42 16.00 -55.24
N LEU A 95 -9.53 15.00 -55.28
CA LEU A 95 -9.01 14.45 -56.52
C LEU A 95 -10.09 13.66 -57.28
N ASP A 96 -10.99 12.96 -56.57
CA ASP A 96 -12.12 12.27 -57.18
C ASP A 96 -13.24 13.25 -57.59
N HIS A 97 -13.54 14.28 -56.78
CA HIS A 97 -14.40 15.38 -57.19
C HIS A 97 -13.87 16.09 -58.44
N ALA A 98 -12.55 16.29 -58.57
CA ALA A 98 -11.94 16.87 -59.76
C ALA A 98 -12.14 16.00 -61.02
N LYS A 99 -12.12 14.66 -60.90
CA LYS A 99 -12.46 13.74 -62.00
C LYS A 99 -13.94 13.84 -62.36
N MET A 100 -14.84 13.72 -61.38
CA MET A 100 -16.29 13.80 -61.59
C MET A 100 -16.68 15.15 -62.23
N MET A 101 -16.12 16.25 -61.75
CA MET A 101 -16.33 17.58 -62.34
C MET A 101 -15.81 17.70 -63.78
N LYS A 102 -14.74 16.98 -64.16
CA LYS A 102 -14.25 16.95 -65.54
C LYS A 102 -15.24 16.21 -66.44
N ASP A 103 -15.66 15.01 -66.03
CA ASP A 103 -16.54 14.16 -66.82
C ASP A 103 -17.93 14.83 -66.99
N ILE A 104 -18.45 15.47 -65.93
CA ILE A 104 -19.69 16.28 -66.00
C ILE A 104 -19.55 17.48 -66.94
N ARG A 105 -18.39 18.17 -66.96
CA ARG A 105 -18.14 19.28 -67.91
C ARG A 105 -18.13 18.80 -69.35
N GLU A 106 -17.52 17.65 -69.63
CA GLU A 106 -17.49 17.06 -70.97
C GLU A 106 -18.91 16.68 -71.44
N GLU A 107 -19.76 16.16 -70.53
CA GLU A 107 -21.17 15.87 -70.84
C GLU A 107 -22.02 17.13 -71.03
N ILE A 108 -21.82 18.18 -70.21
CA ILE A 108 -22.45 19.49 -70.40
C ILE A 108 -22.05 20.08 -71.76
N GLU A 109 -20.77 20.06 -72.14
CA GLU A 109 -20.30 20.58 -73.43
C GLU A 109 -20.87 19.79 -74.61
N ALA A 110 -21.04 18.46 -74.47
CA ALA A 110 -21.68 17.63 -75.48
C ALA A 110 -23.15 17.99 -75.70
N LEU A 111 -23.91 18.19 -74.62
CA LEU A 111 -25.31 18.66 -74.69
C LEU A 111 -25.41 20.11 -75.17
N GLU A 112 -24.43 20.97 -74.85
CA GLU A 112 -24.46 22.38 -75.23
C GLU A 112 -24.18 22.64 -76.72
N LYS A 113 -23.58 21.67 -77.43
CA LYS A 113 -23.41 21.71 -78.90
C LYS A 113 -24.73 21.60 -79.68
N VAL A 114 -25.79 21.08 -79.08
CA VAL A 114 -27.14 21.07 -79.68
C VAL A 114 -27.79 22.44 -79.45
N PRO A 115 -28.30 23.14 -80.48
CA PRO A 115 -29.02 24.41 -80.30
C PRO A 115 -30.19 24.29 -79.32
N SER A 116 -30.47 25.36 -78.56
CA SER A 116 -31.52 25.37 -77.53
C SER A 116 -32.90 24.97 -78.05
N GLU A 117 -33.24 25.37 -79.29
CA GLU A 117 -34.53 25.07 -79.91
C GLU A 117 -34.64 23.60 -80.38
N GLN A 118 -33.50 22.88 -80.44
CA GLN A 118 -33.42 21.50 -80.93
C GLN A 118 -33.32 20.46 -79.80
N ARG A 119 -33.13 20.89 -78.54
CA ARG A 119 -33.06 19.97 -77.39
C ARG A 119 -34.44 19.53 -76.93
N THR A 120 -34.58 18.24 -76.70
CA THR A 120 -35.73 17.63 -76.03
C THR A 120 -35.87 18.12 -74.58
N LEU A 121 -37.07 17.97 -74.02
CA LEU A 121 -37.31 18.28 -72.60
C LEU A 121 -36.44 17.43 -71.65
N GLU A 122 -36.08 16.21 -72.05
CA GLU A 122 -35.21 15.32 -71.28
C GLU A 122 -33.77 15.82 -71.27
N GLU A 123 -33.23 16.23 -72.42
CA GLU A 123 -31.89 16.82 -72.52
C GLU A 123 -31.78 18.15 -71.76
N GLN A 124 -32.85 18.98 -71.77
CA GLN A 124 -32.91 20.22 -71.00
C GLN A 124 -32.86 19.95 -69.49
N LYS A 125 -33.65 18.98 -69.00
CA LYS A 125 -33.62 18.57 -67.58
C LYS A 125 -32.26 17.99 -67.18
N LYS A 126 -31.72 17.09 -68.01
CA LYS A 126 -30.41 16.45 -67.77
C LYS A 126 -29.28 17.49 -67.71
N LEU A 127 -29.30 18.50 -68.59
CA LEU A 127 -28.34 19.59 -68.54
C LEU A 127 -28.40 20.36 -67.20
N GLU A 128 -29.61 20.65 -66.72
CA GLU A 128 -29.80 21.36 -65.44
C GLU A 128 -29.33 20.50 -64.25
N GLU A 129 -29.68 19.21 -64.24
CA GLU A 129 -29.20 18.24 -63.24
C GLU A 129 -27.66 18.14 -63.21
N LEU A 130 -27.02 18.10 -64.38
CA LEU A 130 -25.56 18.11 -64.50
C LEU A 130 -24.94 19.42 -64.00
N LYS A 131 -25.57 20.57 -64.27
CA LYS A 131 -25.10 21.88 -63.78
C LYS A 131 -25.22 22.00 -62.26
N VAL A 132 -26.32 21.53 -61.68
CA VAL A 132 -26.53 21.46 -60.22
C VAL A 132 -25.51 20.52 -59.57
N GLY A 133 -25.29 19.33 -60.16
CA GLY A 133 -24.28 18.38 -59.70
C GLY A 133 -22.86 18.95 -59.76
N LEU A 134 -22.51 19.64 -60.85
CA LEU A 134 -21.22 20.32 -61.00
C LEU A 134 -20.99 21.37 -59.91
N GLU A 135 -22.01 22.16 -59.56
CA GLU A 135 -21.91 23.17 -58.51
C GLU A 135 -21.77 22.54 -57.12
N GLY A 136 -22.50 21.44 -56.84
CA GLY A 136 -22.37 20.67 -55.60
C GLY A 136 -20.94 20.14 -55.38
N TYR A 137 -20.29 19.63 -56.42
CA TYR A 137 -18.89 19.20 -56.34
C TYR A 137 -17.91 20.36 -56.14
N LYS A 138 -18.15 21.55 -56.74
CA LYS A 138 -17.31 22.74 -56.50
C LYS A 138 -17.41 23.20 -55.04
N GLU A 139 -18.61 23.27 -54.49
CA GLU A 139 -18.82 23.68 -53.09
C GLU A 139 -18.16 22.67 -52.13
N SER A 140 -18.33 21.37 -52.38
CA SER A 140 -17.63 20.34 -51.60
C SER A 140 -16.10 20.45 -51.71
N GLU A 141 -15.54 20.67 -52.91
CA GLU A 141 -14.09 20.88 -53.07
C GLU A 141 -13.59 22.13 -52.33
N TYR A 142 -14.39 23.21 -52.32
CA TYR A 142 -14.10 24.44 -51.59
C TYR A 142 -14.14 24.24 -50.06
N LEU A 143 -15.16 23.56 -49.54
CA LEU A 143 -15.27 23.21 -48.11
C LEU A 143 -14.12 22.30 -47.67
N ASN A 144 -13.81 21.25 -48.44
CA ASN A 144 -12.69 20.35 -48.19
C ASN A 144 -11.35 21.11 -48.20
N LYS A 145 -11.14 22.07 -49.13
CA LYS A 145 -9.94 22.95 -49.12
C LYS A 145 -9.85 23.76 -47.84
N LYS A 146 -10.97 24.37 -47.39
CA LYS A 146 -11.04 25.14 -46.14
C LYS A 146 -10.73 24.26 -44.92
N GLU A 147 -11.26 23.05 -44.86
CA GLU A 147 -10.97 22.09 -43.79
C GLU A 147 -9.50 21.65 -43.82
N ILE A 148 -8.93 21.31 -44.99
CA ILE A 148 -7.50 21.03 -45.16
C ILE A 148 -6.65 22.18 -44.60
N HIS A 149 -7.01 23.44 -44.87
CA HIS A 149 -6.27 24.58 -44.32
C HIS A 149 -6.39 24.69 -42.80
N ALA A 150 -7.58 24.47 -42.23
CA ALA A 150 -7.81 24.47 -40.79
C ALA A 150 -7.06 23.34 -40.07
N GLU A 151 -7.11 22.12 -40.59
CA GLU A 151 -6.41 20.96 -40.03
C GLU A 151 -4.89 21.12 -40.06
N ASN A 152 -4.33 21.60 -41.19
CA ASN A 152 -2.91 21.91 -41.26
C ASN A 152 -2.52 23.09 -40.33
N ALA A 153 -3.43 24.01 -40.04
CA ALA A 153 -3.18 25.06 -39.05
C ALA A 153 -3.20 24.50 -37.62
N ALA A 154 -4.14 23.62 -37.29
CA ALA A 154 -4.22 22.95 -35.99
C ALA A 154 -2.96 22.10 -35.69
N VAL A 155 -2.53 21.27 -36.63
CA VAL A 155 -1.29 20.46 -36.48
C VAL A 155 -0.04 21.33 -36.32
N ARG A 156 0.03 22.48 -37.01
CA ARG A 156 1.12 23.45 -36.82
C ARG A 156 1.05 24.14 -35.46
N GLY A 157 -0.15 24.51 -35.00
CA GLY A 157 -0.39 25.05 -33.66
C GLY A 157 0.08 24.10 -32.57
N MET A 158 -0.37 22.83 -32.61
CA MET A 158 0.06 21.77 -31.69
C MET A 158 1.59 21.65 -31.62
N ARG A 159 2.28 21.67 -32.77
CA ARG A 159 3.74 21.60 -32.79
C ARG A 159 4.43 22.89 -32.31
N ILE A 160 3.82 24.06 -32.47
CA ILE A 160 4.33 25.31 -31.92
C ILE A 160 4.19 25.33 -30.39
N GLU A 161 3.07 24.90 -29.83
CA GLU A 161 2.89 24.83 -28.37
C GLU A 161 3.89 23.83 -27.73
N ARG A 162 4.09 22.65 -28.35
CA ARG A 162 5.13 21.67 -27.92
C ARG A 162 6.57 22.18 -28.02
N LEU A 163 6.83 23.28 -28.74
CA LEU A 163 8.15 23.92 -28.80
C LEU A 163 8.33 25.04 -27.75
N LYS A 164 7.27 25.47 -27.08
CA LYS A 164 7.33 26.49 -26.01
C LYS A 164 7.58 25.86 -24.63
N HIS A 165 6.98 24.70 -24.39
CA HIS A 165 6.98 24.03 -23.10
C HIS A 165 7.84 22.76 -23.14
N HIS A 166 8.50 22.44 -22.03
CA HIS A 166 9.41 21.31 -21.90
C HIS A 166 8.88 20.33 -20.84
N ASP A 167 7.59 20.01 -20.89
CA ASP A 167 6.85 19.29 -19.85
C ASP A 167 7.55 18.02 -19.32
N MET A 168 8.25 17.27 -20.18
CA MET A 168 9.01 16.08 -19.76
C MET A 168 10.26 16.41 -18.93
N ILE A 169 10.93 17.52 -19.22
CA ILE A 169 12.07 18.03 -18.43
C ILE A 169 11.54 18.59 -17.11
N ASP A 170 10.47 19.36 -17.15
CA ASP A 170 9.84 19.95 -15.97
C ASP A 170 9.28 18.87 -15.01
N ALA A 171 8.71 17.78 -15.56
CA ALA A 171 8.27 16.62 -14.81
C ALA A 171 9.43 15.80 -14.21
N ASN A 172 10.56 15.67 -14.92
CA ASN A 172 11.75 15.05 -14.36
C ASN A 172 12.32 15.88 -13.21
N LEU A 173 12.42 17.20 -13.37
CA LEU A 173 12.91 18.12 -12.34
C LEU A 173 12.02 18.09 -11.08
N GLN A 174 10.70 18.17 -11.24
CA GLN A 174 9.75 18.01 -10.13
C GLN A 174 9.82 16.61 -9.49
N GLY A 175 10.08 15.58 -10.29
CA GLY A 175 10.33 14.22 -9.78
C GLY A 175 11.61 14.12 -8.94
N GLU A 176 12.68 14.79 -9.35
CA GLU A 176 13.93 14.93 -8.61
C GLU A 176 13.71 15.72 -7.30
N GLU A 177 12.96 16.83 -7.33
CA GLU A 177 12.60 17.59 -6.13
C GLU A 177 11.80 16.74 -5.11
N ILE A 178 10.86 15.90 -5.59
CA ILE A 178 10.09 14.98 -4.73
C ILE A 178 11.01 13.93 -4.09
N THR A 179 11.96 13.35 -4.84
CA THR A 179 12.88 12.36 -4.28
C THR A 179 13.89 12.99 -3.34
N GLU A 180 14.41 14.18 -3.63
CA GLU A 180 15.33 14.91 -2.75
C GLU A 180 14.64 15.35 -1.45
N ALA A 181 13.39 15.79 -1.51
CA ALA A 181 12.59 16.10 -0.32
C ALA A 181 12.37 14.86 0.56
N ALA A 182 12.07 13.71 -0.03
CA ALA A 182 11.97 12.45 0.70
C ALA A 182 13.31 12.03 1.31
N GLU A 183 14.43 12.19 0.59
CA GLU A 183 15.77 11.91 1.12
C GLU A 183 16.15 12.81 2.30
N LYS A 184 15.76 14.09 2.30
CA LYS A 184 15.90 14.98 3.46
C LYS A 184 15.07 14.49 4.66
N ASN A 185 13.87 13.98 4.42
CA ASN A 185 13.00 13.44 5.47
C ASN A 185 13.49 12.09 6.05
N VAL A 186 14.30 11.32 5.32
CA VAL A 186 14.86 10.04 5.82
C VAL A 186 15.58 10.20 7.15
N ILE A 187 16.32 11.30 7.36
CA ILE A 187 17.05 11.53 8.62
C ILE A 187 16.07 11.66 9.80
N GLY A 188 14.94 12.36 9.60
CA GLY A 188 13.88 12.47 10.61
C GLY A 188 13.26 11.12 10.94
N ILE A 189 12.93 10.33 9.91
CA ILE A 189 12.38 8.97 10.07
C ILE A 189 13.37 8.07 10.84
N CYS A 190 14.66 8.08 10.51
CA CYS A 190 15.68 7.34 11.26
C CYS A 190 15.79 7.77 12.73
N MET A 191 15.66 9.09 13.01
CA MET A 191 15.68 9.60 14.39
C MET A 191 14.43 9.21 15.17
N GLU A 192 13.27 9.11 14.52
CA GLU A 192 12.03 8.59 15.11
C GLU A 192 12.16 7.09 15.40
N GLU A 193 12.57 6.27 14.41
CA GLU A 193 12.79 4.82 14.58
C GLU A 193 13.78 4.53 15.72
N ALA A 194 14.85 5.33 15.85
CA ALA A 194 15.83 5.19 16.93
C ALA A 194 15.25 5.55 18.32
N LYS A 195 14.41 6.58 18.41
CA LYS A 195 13.72 6.96 19.66
C LYS A 195 12.68 5.91 20.06
N GLU A 196 11.86 5.47 19.11
CA GLU A 196 10.86 4.41 19.32
C GLU A 196 11.54 3.14 19.84
N LYS A 197 12.69 2.75 19.27
CA LYS A 197 13.47 1.62 19.79
C LYS A 197 13.97 1.87 21.22
N GLN A 198 14.56 3.03 21.51
CA GLN A 198 15.04 3.36 22.87
C GLN A 198 13.91 3.39 23.91
N GLU A 199 12.73 3.88 23.54
CA GLU A 199 11.56 3.92 24.42
C GLU A 199 11.02 2.51 24.70
N ASN A 200 10.95 1.64 23.68
CA ASN A 200 10.59 0.24 23.84
C ASN A 200 11.61 -0.52 24.71
N ASP A 201 12.91 -0.43 24.41
CA ASP A 201 13.99 -1.05 25.19
C ASP A 201 13.91 -0.61 26.67
N LEU A 202 13.63 0.67 26.93
CA LEU A 202 13.48 1.24 28.27
C LEU A 202 12.19 0.80 28.97
N GLN A 203 11.10 0.57 28.22
CA GLN A 203 9.86 0.02 28.77
C GLN A 203 10.04 -1.44 29.17
N GLU A 204 10.67 -2.27 28.34
CA GLU A 204 10.98 -3.67 28.66
C GLU A 204 11.83 -3.78 29.94
N ILE A 205 12.87 -2.94 30.07
CA ILE A 205 13.70 -2.88 31.29
C ILE A 205 12.85 -2.47 32.52
N LYS A 206 11.95 -1.49 32.39
CA LYS A 206 11.06 -1.07 33.49
C LYS A 206 10.08 -2.16 33.90
N GLU A 207 9.58 -2.95 32.96
CA GLU A 207 8.65 -4.05 33.23
C GLU A 207 9.38 -5.21 33.90
N ALA A 208 10.54 -5.62 33.39
CA ALA A 208 11.40 -6.62 34.02
C ALA A 208 11.81 -6.23 35.45
N ALA A 209 12.21 -4.97 35.67
CA ALA A 209 12.59 -4.48 37.00
C ALA A 209 11.40 -4.41 37.98
N LYS A 210 10.16 -4.21 37.50
CA LYS A 210 8.95 -4.31 38.34
C LYS A 210 8.65 -5.77 38.69
N GLU A 211 8.80 -6.68 37.73
CA GLU A 211 8.58 -8.12 37.96
C GLU A 211 9.62 -8.70 38.93
N GLU A 212 10.87 -8.22 38.87
CA GLU A 212 11.94 -8.59 39.80
C GLU A 212 11.63 -8.07 41.22
N LYS A 213 11.28 -6.79 41.38
CA LYS A 213 10.87 -6.23 42.69
C LYS A 213 9.65 -6.94 43.29
N ALA A 214 8.65 -7.27 42.48
CA ALA A 214 7.49 -8.02 42.95
C ALA A 214 7.86 -9.44 43.42
N LYS A 215 8.91 -10.05 42.86
CA LYS A 215 9.46 -11.34 43.34
C LYS A 215 10.24 -11.16 44.65
N GLU A 216 11.02 -10.08 44.78
CA GLU A 216 11.71 -9.74 46.04
C GLU A 216 10.71 -9.51 47.18
N GLU A 217 9.71 -8.65 46.98
CA GLU A 217 8.63 -8.37 47.96
C GLU A 217 7.90 -9.66 48.39
N TYR A 218 7.56 -10.54 47.44
CA TYR A 218 6.92 -11.83 47.72
C TYR A 218 7.83 -12.81 48.49
N LEU A 219 9.14 -12.77 48.26
CA LEU A 219 10.11 -13.56 49.01
C LEU A 219 10.29 -13.00 50.42
N GLU A 220 10.34 -11.68 50.59
CA GLU A 220 10.40 -11.03 51.90
C GLU A 220 9.14 -11.31 52.74
N GLU A 221 7.94 -11.24 52.14
CA GLU A 221 6.67 -11.61 52.81
C GLU A 221 6.71 -13.07 53.30
N LYS A 222 7.21 -14.01 52.47
CA LYS A 222 7.38 -15.41 52.88
C LYS A 222 8.42 -15.61 53.97
N ILE A 223 9.53 -14.87 53.94
CA ILE A 223 10.58 -14.93 54.97
C ILE A 223 10.05 -14.36 56.29
N ALA A 224 9.28 -13.27 56.24
CA ALA A 224 8.61 -12.69 57.41
C ALA A 224 7.61 -13.67 58.04
N ALA A 225 6.70 -14.25 57.24
CA ALA A 225 5.74 -15.24 57.72
C ALA A 225 6.42 -16.52 58.27
N ALA A 226 7.58 -16.91 57.72
CA ALA A 226 8.38 -18.03 58.26
C ALA A 226 9.07 -17.66 59.59
N ARG A 227 9.55 -16.42 59.74
CA ARG A 227 10.12 -15.90 61.00
C ARG A 227 9.04 -15.82 62.10
N GLU A 228 7.87 -15.25 61.81
CA GLU A 228 6.73 -15.16 62.73
C GLU A 228 6.25 -16.55 63.17
N ARG A 229 6.05 -17.49 62.23
CA ARG A 229 5.65 -18.87 62.56
C ARG A 229 6.70 -19.62 63.40
N ARG A 230 7.99 -19.28 63.26
CA ARG A 230 9.07 -19.81 64.11
C ARG A 230 9.05 -19.17 65.50
N GLU A 231 8.72 -17.89 65.60
CA GLU A 231 8.57 -17.18 66.88
C GLU A 231 7.36 -17.71 67.67
N GLU A 232 6.22 -17.95 67.02
CA GLU A 232 5.09 -18.67 67.63
C GLU A 232 5.47 -20.09 68.09
N ALA A 233 6.27 -20.81 67.30
CA ALA A 233 6.75 -22.13 67.67
C ALA A 233 7.70 -22.07 68.88
N ARG A 234 8.48 -20.99 69.01
CA ARG A 234 9.37 -20.70 70.15
C ARG A 234 8.60 -20.32 71.42
N GLU A 235 7.45 -19.64 71.31
CA GLU A 235 6.53 -19.45 72.45
C GLU A 235 5.84 -20.75 72.89
N LYS A 236 5.44 -21.60 71.93
CA LYS A 236 4.77 -22.88 72.19
C LYS A 236 5.73 -23.98 72.67
N SER A 237 7.02 -23.88 72.34
CA SER A 237 8.09 -24.79 72.73
C SER A 237 9.02 -24.14 73.77
N GLY A 238 8.60 -24.19 75.03
CA GLY A 238 9.49 -23.85 76.15
C GLY A 238 10.73 -24.74 76.15
N SER A 239 11.91 -24.12 76.09
CA SER A 239 13.27 -24.69 76.02
C SER A 239 13.76 -25.21 74.64
N LYS A 240 14.73 -24.47 74.09
CA LYS A 240 16.14 -24.90 73.88
C LYS A 240 16.97 -23.73 73.35
N GLU A 241 18.12 -23.49 73.96
CA GLU A 241 18.90 -22.25 73.77
C GLU A 241 19.93 -22.36 72.62
N GLU A 242 20.21 -23.58 72.14
CA GLU A 242 21.29 -23.88 71.19
C GLU A 242 20.94 -23.59 69.70
N GLU A 243 19.66 -23.59 69.31
CA GLU A 243 19.24 -23.25 67.93
C GLU A 243 19.24 -21.75 67.64
N ALA A 244 19.32 -20.89 68.67
CA ALA A 244 19.30 -19.44 68.50
C ALA A 244 20.65 -18.90 67.98
N ASP A 245 21.76 -19.50 68.40
CA ASP A 245 23.11 -19.09 67.98
C ASP A 245 23.44 -19.58 66.56
N ALA A 246 23.03 -20.80 66.19
CA ALA A 246 23.06 -21.27 64.81
C ALA A 246 22.17 -20.41 63.88
N ILE A 247 21.03 -19.94 64.42
CA ILE A 247 20.26 -18.77 63.98
C ILE A 247 21.16 -17.63 63.47
N TYR A 248 21.78 -16.99 64.46
CA TYR A 248 22.50 -15.73 64.33
C TYR A 248 23.75 -15.84 63.46
N GLU A 249 24.49 -16.94 63.53
CA GLU A 249 25.62 -17.19 62.62
C GLU A 249 25.18 -17.30 61.15
N LEU A 250 24.03 -17.93 60.86
CA LEU A 250 23.53 -18.05 59.51
C LEU A 250 23.05 -16.70 58.95
N ASP A 251 22.36 -15.87 59.76
CA ASP A 251 21.93 -14.54 59.35
C ASP A 251 23.14 -13.62 59.07
N GLN A 252 24.18 -13.65 59.94
CA GLN A 252 25.43 -12.92 59.69
C GLN A 252 26.17 -13.39 58.43
N LYS A 253 26.21 -14.70 58.16
CA LYS A 253 26.82 -15.26 56.93
C LYS A 253 26.02 -14.86 55.69
N LEU A 254 24.69 -14.84 55.77
CA LEU A 254 23.81 -14.36 54.69
C LEU A 254 24.02 -12.87 54.40
N GLU A 255 24.20 -12.06 55.44
CA GLU A 255 24.41 -10.61 55.33
C GLU A 255 25.82 -10.26 54.82
N ALA A 256 26.83 -11.09 55.13
CA ALA A 256 28.15 -11.03 54.49
C ALA A 256 28.06 -11.36 52.99
N ILE A 257 27.35 -12.43 52.62
CA ILE A 257 27.14 -12.81 51.22
C ILE A 257 26.39 -11.70 50.45
N LYS A 258 25.37 -11.06 51.05
CA LYS A 258 24.69 -9.89 50.45
C LYS A 258 25.63 -8.70 50.19
N LYS A 259 26.65 -8.48 51.03
CA LYS A 259 27.68 -7.44 50.79
C LYS A 259 28.66 -7.84 49.69
N GLU A 260 28.97 -9.12 49.55
CA GLU A 260 29.87 -9.63 48.51
C GLU A 260 29.19 -9.71 47.12
N GLN A 261 27.87 -9.95 47.10
CA GLN A 261 27.00 -9.89 45.92
C GLN A 261 26.98 -8.55 45.20
N GLN A 262 27.36 -7.45 45.85
CA GLN A 262 27.41 -6.12 45.21
C GLN A 262 28.48 -6.00 44.11
N ASN A 263 29.39 -6.98 43.96
CA ASN A 263 30.60 -6.80 43.16
C ASN A 263 30.72 -7.63 41.86
N GLN A 264 30.10 -8.82 41.69
CA GLN A 264 30.18 -9.57 40.41
C GLN A 264 28.95 -10.44 40.03
N ASN A 265 28.55 -10.31 38.75
CA ASN A 265 27.85 -11.22 37.82
C ASN A 265 26.78 -12.24 38.31
N LEU A 266 25.57 -12.07 37.75
CA LEU A 266 24.35 -12.88 37.91
C LEU A 266 24.41 -14.43 37.77
N PRO A 267 25.25 -15.08 36.91
CA PRO A 267 25.03 -16.50 36.57
C PRO A 267 25.22 -17.51 37.71
N ASP A 268 26.25 -17.34 38.54
CA ASP A 268 26.57 -18.30 39.61
C ASP A 268 25.55 -18.27 40.76
N MET A 269 24.81 -17.17 40.90
CA MET A 269 23.78 -16.97 41.91
C MET A 269 22.63 -17.99 41.81
N LYS A 270 22.27 -18.43 40.60
CA LYS A 270 21.24 -19.46 40.42
C LYS A 270 21.68 -20.82 40.98
N LYS A 271 22.96 -21.16 40.78
CA LYS A 271 23.50 -22.48 41.11
C LYS A 271 23.72 -22.66 42.60
N SER A 272 24.21 -21.62 43.29
CA SER A 272 24.32 -21.61 44.76
C SER A 272 22.94 -21.55 45.44
N MET A 273 21.99 -20.79 44.89
CA MET A 273 20.63 -20.73 45.40
C MET A 273 19.87 -22.07 45.21
N GLU A 274 20.09 -22.78 44.10
CA GLU A 274 19.60 -24.15 43.91
C GLU A 274 20.21 -25.14 44.92
N GLN A 275 21.50 -25.02 45.24
CA GLN A 275 22.13 -25.83 46.29
C GLN A 275 21.49 -25.58 47.67
N VAL A 276 21.36 -24.32 48.10
CA VAL A 276 20.72 -23.98 49.39
C VAL A 276 19.27 -24.47 49.45
N VAL A 277 18.49 -24.34 48.38
CA VAL A 277 17.11 -24.86 48.32
C VAL A 277 17.08 -26.40 48.37
N SER A 278 18.07 -27.08 47.80
CA SER A 278 18.21 -28.53 47.90
C SER A 278 18.57 -28.99 49.32
N GLU A 279 19.48 -28.29 50.00
CA GLU A 279 19.89 -28.56 51.38
C GLU A 279 18.73 -28.29 52.36
N MET A 280 17.96 -27.22 52.17
CA MET A 280 16.73 -26.97 52.94
C MET A 280 15.65 -28.05 52.72
N LYS A 281 15.56 -28.62 51.52
CA LYS A 281 14.66 -29.77 51.26
C LYS A 281 15.13 -31.04 51.96
N ILE A 282 16.43 -31.35 51.88
CA ILE A 282 17.01 -32.52 52.56
C ILE A 282 16.79 -32.42 54.06
N ALA A 283 17.10 -31.27 54.68
CA ALA A 283 16.86 -31.06 56.11
C ALA A 283 15.36 -31.18 56.50
N ALA A 284 14.44 -30.79 55.63
CA ALA A 284 13.01 -30.94 55.84
C ALA A 284 12.49 -32.39 55.62
N GLU A 285 13.17 -33.19 54.79
CA GLU A 285 12.87 -34.61 54.58
C GLU A 285 13.47 -35.48 55.69
N ASP A 286 14.66 -35.18 56.20
CA ASP A 286 15.27 -35.83 57.37
C ASP A 286 14.42 -35.62 58.64
N LEU A 287 13.91 -34.39 58.85
CA LEU A 287 12.93 -34.08 59.90
C LEU A 287 11.62 -34.88 59.77
N LYS A 288 11.32 -35.40 58.57
CA LYS A 288 10.11 -36.18 58.31
C LYS A 288 10.36 -37.69 58.43
N GLY A 289 11.57 -38.16 58.10
CA GLY A 289 12.02 -39.54 58.34
C GLY A 289 12.11 -39.85 59.83
N LEU A 290 12.65 -38.92 60.63
CA LEU A 290 12.73 -39.03 62.10
C LEU A 290 11.37 -39.20 62.80
N ILE A 291 10.28 -38.74 62.18
CA ILE A 291 8.91 -38.91 62.71
C ILE A 291 8.36 -40.32 62.41
N VAL A 292 8.79 -40.94 61.31
CA VAL A 292 8.33 -42.29 60.92
C VAL A 292 9.04 -43.38 61.74
N ASP A 293 10.32 -43.20 62.06
CA ASP A 293 11.08 -44.12 62.93
C ASP A 293 10.66 -44.06 64.41
N SER A 294 9.80 -43.11 64.81
CA SER A 294 9.20 -43.05 66.15
C SER A 294 7.86 -43.79 66.30
N ASP A 295 7.32 -44.38 65.22
CA ASP A 295 6.02 -45.09 65.20
C ASP A 295 6.14 -46.63 65.02
N VAL A 296 7.30 -47.24 65.36
CA VAL A 296 7.55 -48.70 65.33
C VAL A 296 8.15 -49.21 66.65
#